data_AF-A0A081FWL6-F1
#
_entry.id   AF-A0A081FWL6-F1
#
_cell.length_a   1.000
_cell.length_b   1.000
_cell.length_c   1.000
_cell.angle_alpha   90.00
_cell.angle_beta   90.00
_cell.angle_gamma   90.00
#
_symmetry.space_group_name_H-M   'P 1'
#
loop_
_entity.id
_entity.type
_entity.pdbx_description
1 polymer ?
#
loop_
_entity_poly.entity_id
_entity_poly.type
_entity_poly.pdbx_seq_one_letter_code
_entity_poly.pdbx_strand_id
1 'polypeptide(L)' 'MQSNGNPLRAFYAFDPKRRAILLCAGNKAGKGQEKRFYTVMVPIADQEFDWHLETLKQSEE' A
#
# COMPACT_ATOMS: atom_id res chain seq x y z
N MET A 1 11.18 -5.69 0.55
CA MET A 1 12.31 -5.62 1.50
C MET A 1 12.33 -6.90 2.30
N GLN A 2 13.48 -7.33 2.81
CA GLN A 2 13.55 -8.47 3.73
C GLN A 2 14.33 -8.05 4.96
N SER A 3 13.81 -8.36 6.14
CA SER A 3 14.45 -8.07 7.42
C SER A 3 14.36 -9.28 8.32
N ASN A 4 15.49 -9.79 8.83
CA ASN A 4 15.55 -10.97 9.71
C ASN A 4 14.76 -12.18 9.20
N GLY A 5 14.84 -12.47 7.89
CA GLY A 5 14.09 -13.57 7.27
C GLY A 5 12.62 -13.24 6.93
N ASN A 6 12.08 -12.10 7.35
CA ASN A 6 10.70 -11.69 7.08
C ASN A 6 10.61 -10.87 5.78
N PRO A 7 9.87 -11.34 4.75
CA PRO A 7 9.65 -10.60 3.52
C PRO A 7 8.59 -9.51 3.72
N LEU A 8 9.04 -8.29 4.05
CA LEU A 8 8.19 -7.11 4.12
C LEU A 8 7.88 -6.57 2.72
N ARG A 9 6.60 -6.34 2.44
CA ARG A 9 6.12 -5.74 1.19
C ARG A 9 5.41 -4.43 1.52
N ALA A 10 5.92 -3.36 0.92
CA ALA A 10 5.31 -2.03 0.96
C ALA A 10 4.59 -1.77 -0.36
N PHE A 11 3.42 -1.17 -0.27
CA PHE A 11 2.60 -0.71 -1.38
C PHE A 11 2.73 0.81 -1.44
N TYR A 12 3.07 1.31 -2.61
CA TYR A 12 3.30 2.72 -2.85
C TYR A 12 2.77 3.08 -4.24
N ALA A 13 2.42 4.34 -4.41
CA ALA A 13 1.96 4.89 -5.68
C ALA A 13 2.59 6.27 -5.91
N PHE A 14 2.46 6.78 -7.13
CA PHE A 14 2.70 8.18 -7.42
C PHE A 14 1.35 8.87 -7.56
N ASP A 15 1.17 9.99 -6.85
CA ASP A 15 -0.02 10.82 -7.00
C ASP A 15 0.02 11.65 -8.31
N PRO A 16 -1.07 12.32 -8.69
CA PRO A 16 -1.11 13.17 -9.88
C PRO A 16 -0.08 14.31 -9.89
N LYS A 17 0.40 14.73 -8.70
CA LYS A 17 1.47 15.72 -8.51
C LYS A 17 2.86 15.09 -8.60
N ARG A 18 2.96 13.83 -9.01
CA ARG A 18 4.19 13.03 -9.14
C ARG A 18 4.95 12.85 -7.82
N ARG A 19 4.24 12.87 -6.70
CA ARG A 19 4.81 12.60 -5.37
C ARG A 19 4.67 11.11 -5.06
N ALA A 20 5.76 10.50 -4.60
CA ALA A 20 5.72 9.13 -4.11
C ALA A 20 5.02 9.10 -2.74
N ILE A 21 4.01 8.26 -2.61
CA ILE A 21 3.25 8.06 -1.38
C ILE A 21 3.32 6.59 -0.96
N LEU A 22 3.46 6.37 0.34
CA LEU A 22 3.39 5.05 0.94
C LEU A 22 1.95 4.81 1.40
N LEU A 23 1.33 3.73 0.92
CA LEU A 23 -0.06 3.41 1.19
C LEU A 23 -0.16 2.48 2.41
N CYS A 24 0.48 1.31 2.33
CA CYS A 24 0.49 0.34 3.41
C CYS A 24 1.70 -0.60 3.30
N ALA A 25 2.00 -1.34 4.37
CA ALA A 25 3.03 -2.36 4.35
C ALA A 25 2.65 -3.56 5.22
N GLY A 26 3.13 -4.73 4.86
CA GLY A 26 2.84 -5.96 5.59
C GLY A 26 3.93 -7.02 5.46
N ASN A 27 3.97 -7.94 6.42
CA ASN A 27 4.82 -9.11 6.35
C ASN A 27 4.14 -10.20 5.52
N LYS A 28 4.78 -10.61 4.42
CA LYS A 28 4.28 -11.68 3.55
C LYS A 28 4.62 -13.08 4.10
N ALA A 29 5.35 -13.19 5.21
CA ALA A 29 5.73 -14.49 5.80
C ALA A 29 4.52 -15.37 6.14
N GLY A 30 4.59 -16.66 5.79
CA GLY A 30 3.66 -17.69 6.27
C GLY A 30 3.30 -18.72 5.19
N LYS A 31 3.61 -20.00 5.42
CA LYS A 31 3.20 -21.11 4.55
C LYS A 31 1.67 -21.08 4.37
N GLY A 32 1.21 -20.86 3.13
CA GLY A 32 -0.21 -20.82 2.77
C GLY A 32 -0.89 -19.45 2.90
N GLN A 33 -0.29 -18.47 3.57
CA GLN A 33 -0.85 -17.11 3.69
C GLN A 33 -0.40 -16.17 2.56
N GLU A 34 0.68 -16.52 1.85
CA GLU A 34 1.21 -15.74 0.72
C GLU A 34 0.17 -15.47 -0.38
N LYS A 35 -0.73 -16.43 -0.63
CA LYS A 35 -1.81 -16.29 -1.61
C LYS A 35 -2.89 -15.30 -1.14
N ARG A 36 -3.16 -15.24 0.17
CA ARG A 36 -4.15 -14.32 0.76
C ARG A 36 -3.58 -12.93 1.00
N PHE A 37 -2.26 -12.81 1.13
CA PHE A 37 -1.58 -11.54 1.39
C PHE A 37 -2.03 -10.44 0.42
N TYR A 38 -1.95 -10.68 -0.90
CA TYR A 38 -2.36 -9.67 -1.87
C TYR A 38 -3.88 -9.45 -1.91
N THR A 39 -4.67 -10.50 -1.71
CA THR A 39 -6.15 -10.39 -1.63
C THR A 39 -6.59 -9.46 -0.50
N VAL A 40 -5.81 -9.38 0.59
CA VAL A 40 -6.09 -8.47 1.72
C VAL A 40 -5.41 -7.11 1.52
N MET A 41 -4.14 -7.09 1.14
CA MET A 41 -3.35 -5.86 1.10
C MET A 41 -3.70 -4.94 -0.07
N VAL A 42 -4.12 -5.49 -1.22
CA VAL A 42 -4.48 -4.67 -2.40
C VAL A 42 -5.71 -3.80 -2.12
N PRO A 43 -6.86 -4.34 -1.63
CA PRO A 43 -8.01 -3.50 -1.29
C PRO A 43 -7.71 -2.41 -0.25
N ILE A 44 -6.84 -2.70 0.72
CA ILE A 44 -6.40 -1.70 1.70
C ILE A 44 -5.60 -0.60 1.00
N ALA A 45 -4.62 -0.96 0.15
CA ALA A 45 -3.84 0.02 -0.60
C ALA A 45 -4.73 0.88 -1.51
N ASP A 46 -5.73 0.29 -2.16
CA ASP A 46 -6.68 1.00 -3.02
C ASP A 46 -7.49 2.02 -2.21
N GLN A 47 -8.01 1.63 -1.04
CA GLN A 47 -8.75 2.52 -0.15
C GLN A 47 -7.90 3.70 0.35
N GLU A 48 -6.64 3.44 0.77
CA GLU A 48 -5.70 4.49 1.19
C GLU A 48 -5.40 5.45 0.03
N PHE A 49 -5.33 4.94 -1.19
CA PHE A 49 -5.07 5.78 -2.37
C PHE A 49 -6.26 6.66 -2.73
N ASP A 50 -7.48 6.10 -2.71
CA ASP A 50 -8.71 6.86 -2.95
C ASP A 50 -8.87 8.00 -1.93
N TRP A 51 -8.58 7.73 -0.66
CA TRP A 51 -8.63 8.75 0.39
C TRP A 51 -7.57 9.85 0.18
N HIS A 52 -6.35 9.48 -0.24
CA HIS A 52 -5.31 10.45 -0.60
C HIS A 52 -5.76 11.34 -1.77
N LEU A 53 -6.38 10.77 -2.81
CA LEU A 53 -6.88 11.52 -3.95
C LEU A 53 -8.01 12.48 -3.58
N GLU A 54 -8.92 12.08 -2.69
CA GLU A 54 -9.99 12.95 -2.19
C GLU A 54 -9.43 14.11 -1.38
N THR A 55 -8.49 13.82 -0.47
CA THR A 55 -7.78 14.85 0.31
C THR A 55 -7.03 15.83 -0.59
N LEU A 56 -6.39 15.34 -1.66
CA LEU A 56 -5.72 16.19 -2.63
C LEU A 56 -6.67 17.16 -3.34
N LYS A 57 -7.87 16.70 -3.74
CA LYS A 57 -8.89 17.54 -4.38
C LYS A 57 -9.38 18.64 -3.44
N GLN A 58 -9.65 18.30 -2.18
CA GLN A 58 -10.08 19.26 -1.17
C GLN A 58 -9.01 20.33 -0.85
N SER A 59 -7.73 19.99 -1.02
CA SER A 59 -6.63 20.96 -0.85
C SER A 59 -6.42 21.91 -2.03
N GLU A 60 -7.08 21.66 -3.16
CA GLU A 60 -7.01 22.48 -4.38
C GLU A 60 -8.17 23.48 -4.50
N GLU A 61 -9.21 23.34 -3.67
CA GLU A 61 -10.31 24.30 -3.49
C GLU A 61 -9.96 25.36 -2.42
#